data_AF-A0A1W7CS02-F1
#
_entry.id   AF-A0A1W7CS02-F1
#
_cell.length_a   1.000
_cell.length_b   1.000
_cell.length_c   1.000
_cell.angle_alpha   90.00
_cell.angle_beta   90.00
_cell.angle_gamma   90.00
#
_symmetry.space_group_name_H-M   'P 1'
#
loop_
_entity.id
_entity.type
_entity.pdbx_description
1 polymer ?
#
loop_
_entity_poly.entity_id
_entity_poly.type
_entity_poly.pdbx_seq_one_letter_code
_entity_poly.pdbx_strand_id
1 'polypeptide(L)'
;METRERADAARNRARVLSAAARLFAEGDPRTVTMEDIARAAGVGRGTLYRRYPDVSSIAAALLDEHERLLQGELLRGAPPLGPGAPPHERLAAFLSAMVDLLDRHSHLALGAEAGAKRFAVGAYGFWRAHVLALLRQAGTPDPEALADIVLAPLASEHFLHQRAQGVTTDRIKAALTRLAHVTTA
;
A
#
# COMPACT_ATOMS: atom_id res chain seq x y z
N MET A 1 6.97 -17.59 30.61
CA MET A 1 8.10 -17.57 29.64
C MET A 1 7.64 -17.12 28.26
N GLU A 2 6.48 -17.61 27.79
CA GLU A 2 5.89 -17.34 26.47
C GLU A 2 5.65 -15.85 26.10
N THR A 3 5.25 -15.01 27.06
CA THR A 3 5.02 -13.56 26.80
C THR A 3 6.30 -12.80 26.45
N ARG A 4 7.44 -13.21 27.02
CA ARG A 4 8.75 -12.55 26.79
C ARG A 4 9.30 -12.89 25.41
N GLU A 5 9.22 -14.16 25.01
CA GLU A 5 9.61 -14.59 23.66
C GLU A 5 8.75 -13.96 22.56
N ARG A 6 7.45 -13.80 22.79
CA ARG A 6 6.55 -13.07 21.87
C ARG A 6 6.95 -11.59 21.76
N ALA A 7 7.30 -10.94 22.86
CA ALA A 7 7.78 -9.55 22.85
C ALA A 7 9.12 -9.40 22.12
N ASP A 8 10.05 -10.33 22.31
CA ASP A 8 11.34 -10.37 21.60
C ASP A 8 11.16 -10.60 20.10
N ALA A 9 10.26 -11.51 19.71
CA ALA A 9 9.92 -11.75 18.32
C ALA A 9 9.29 -10.51 17.66
N ALA A 10 8.42 -9.79 18.37
CA ALA A 10 7.83 -8.54 17.89
C ALA A 10 8.88 -7.42 17.71
N ARG A 11 9.80 -7.26 18.67
CA ARG A 11 10.91 -6.31 18.56
C ARG A 11 11.86 -6.64 17.41
N ASN A 12 12.16 -7.92 17.19
CA ASN A 12 12.97 -8.35 16.06
C ASN A 12 12.28 -8.07 14.72
N ARG A 13 10.97 -8.32 14.63
CA ARG A 13 10.17 -7.96 13.45
C ARG A 13 10.26 -6.45 13.17
N ALA A 14 10.02 -5.61 14.18
CA ALA A 14 10.06 -4.16 14.01
C ALA A 14 11.44 -3.67 13.52
N ARG A 15 12.53 -4.22 14.08
CA ARG A 15 13.91 -3.89 13.65
C ARG A 15 14.17 -4.29 12.19
N VAL A 16 13.77 -5.50 11.80
CA VAL A 16 13.93 -5.99 10.42
C VAL A 16 13.17 -5.10 9.43
N LEU A 17 11.89 -4.84 9.70
CA LEU A 17 11.06 -4.03 8.81
C LEU A 17 11.59 -2.60 8.69
N SER A 18 12.00 -1.98 9.81
CA SER A 18 12.59 -0.64 9.80
C SER A 18 13.90 -0.58 9.01
N ALA A 19 14.80 -1.55 9.19
CA ALA A 19 16.06 -1.62 8.46
C ALA A 19 15.84 -1.82 6.94
N ALA A 20 14.92 -2.72 6.58
CA ALA A 20 14.57 -2.96 5.18
C ALA A 20 13.97 -1.71 4.53
N ALA A 21 13.01 -1.04 5.18
CA ALA A 21 12.40 0.19 4.67
C ALA A 21 13.45 1.28 4.38
N ARG A 22 14.44 1.44 5.27
CA ARG A 22 15.56 2.35 5.05
C ARG A 22 16.43 1.95 3.86
N LEU A 23 16.85 0.70 3.79
CA LEU A 23 17.71 0.21 2.70
C LEU A 23 17.03 0.35 1.33
N PHE A 24 15.73 0.09 1.26
CA PHE A 24 14.97 0.28 0.02
C PHE A 24 14.79 1.76 -0.35
N ALA A 25 14.82 2.69 0.60
CA ALA A 25 14.69 4.12 0.34
C ALA A 25 16.03 4.79 -0.02
N GLU A 26 17.14 4.30 0.54
CA GLU A 26 18.48 4.88 0.39
C GLU A 26 19.19 4.46 -0.92
N GLY A 27 18.74 3.40 -1.61
CA GLY A 27 19.38 2.86 -2.82
C GLY A 27 18.42 2.19 -3.81
N ASP A 28 18.94 1.45 -4.80
CA ASP A 28 18.12 0.66 -5.72
C ASP A 28 17.55 -0.57 -4.98
N PRO A 29 16.22 -0.66 -4.78
CA PRO A 29 15.59 -1.76 -4.04
C PRO A 29 15.92 -3.15 -4.58
N ARG A 30 16.24 -3.26 -5.88
CA ARG A 30 16.56 -4.52 -6.56
C ARG A 30 17.95 -5.05 -6.19
N THR A 31 18.78 -4.22 -5.58
CA THR A 31 20.15 -4.57 -5.17
C THR A 31 20.24 -4.97 -3.70
N VAL A 32 19.18 -4.73 -2.92
CA VAL A 32 19.15 -5.03 -1.48
C VAL A 32 19.10 -6.54 -1.27
N THR A 33 20.00 -7.06 -0.41
CA THR A 33 20.05 -8.49 -0.09
C THR A 33 19.52 -8.80 1.31
N MET A 34 19.21 -10.08 1.57
CA MET A 34 18.88 -10.56 2.91
C MET A 34 20.02 -10.33 3.92
N GLU A 35 21.26 -10.37 3.46
CA GLU A 35 22.43 -10.13 4.31
C GLU A 35 22.53 -8.66 4.72
N ASP A 36 22.26 -7.73 3.81
CA ASP A 36 22.21 -6.30 4.11
C ASP A 36 21.16 -5.99 5.16
N ILE A 37 19.96 -6.56 5.01
CA ILE A 37 18.87 -6.37 5.96
C ILE A 37 19.21 -6.99 7.32
N ALA A 38 19.75 -8.21 7.36
CA ALA A 38 20.14 -8.86 8.62
C ALA A 38 21.19 -8.05 9.39
N ARG A 39 22.20 -7.55 8.67
CA ARG A 39 23.28 -6.71 9.19
C ARG A 39 22.74 -5.38 9.70
N ALA A 40 21.92 -4.68 8.92
CA ALA A 40 21.34 -3.40 9.30
C ALA A 40 20.35 -3.52 10.48
N ALA A 41 19.60 -4.61 10.58
CA ALA A 41 18.66 -4.86 11.67
C ALA A 41 19.32 -5.41 12.95
N GLY A 42 20.58 -5.84 12.88
CA GLY A 42 21.28 -6.49 13.99
C GLY A 42 20.65 -7.82 14.41
N VAL A 43 20.16 -8.61 13.44
CA VAL A 43 19.54 -9.92 13.69
C VAL A 43 20.33 -11.04 13.00
N GLY A 44 20.34 -12.24 13.59
CA GLY A 44 20.97 -13.40 12.96
C GLY A 44 20.24 -13.85 11.70
N ARG A 45 20.98 -14.22 10.65
CA ARG A 45 20.42 -14.68 9.35
C ARG A 45 19.36 -15.78 9.52
N GLY A 46 19.62 -16.81 10.32
CA GLY A 46 18.65 -17.88 10.57
C GLY A 46 17.34 -17.41 11.21
N THR A 47 17.38 -16.33 12.01
CA THR A 47 16.18 -15.72 12.60
C THR A 47 15.38 -14.95 11.55
N LEU A 48 16.08 -14.26 10.64
CA LEU A 48 15.47 -13.54 9.53
C LEU A 48 14.82 -14.52 8.54
N TYR A 49 15.58 -15.49 8.03
CA TYR A 49 15.12 -16.48 7.04
C TYR A 49 13.94 -17.33 7.52
N ARG A 50 13.88 -17.66 8.82
CA ARG A 50 12.74 -18.39 9.38
C ARG A 50 11.41 -17.65 9.21
N ARG A 51 11.45 -16.31 9.19
CA ARG A 51 10.23 -15.48 9.07
C ARG A 51 10.02 -14.93 7.67
N TYR A 52 11.11 -14.66 6.97
CA TYR A 52 11.12 -14.02 5.66
C TYR A 52 12.05 -14.82 4.75
N PRO A 53 11.50 -15.66 3.85
CA PRO A 53 12.31 -16.48 2.96
C PRO A 53 13.18 -15.67 2.01
N ASP A 54 12.68 -14.50 1.60
CA ASP A 54 13.30 -13.61 0.62
C ASP A 54 12.99 -12.13 0.89
N VAL A 55 13.69 -11.24 0.18
CA VAL A 55 13.55 -9.78 0.29
C VAL A 55 12.12 -9.34 -0.09
N SER A 56 11.51 -9.99 -1.09
CA SER A 56 10.14 -9.71 -1.52
C SER A 56 9.11 -9.98 -0.41
N SER A 57 9.33 -10.98 0.44
CA SER A 57 8.47 -11.28 1.59
C SER A 57 8.56 -10.23 2.70
N ILE A 58 9.71 -9.56 2.82
CA ILE A 58 9.91 -8.41 3.73
C ILE A 58 9.19 -7.19 3.17
N ALA A 59 9.36 -6.92 1.87
CA ALA A 59 8.67 -5.83 1.17
C ALA A 59 7.14 -6.01 1.26
N ALA A 60 6.63 -7.22 1.04
CA ALA A 60 5.20 -7.53 1.21
C ALA A 60 4.71 -7.29 2.63
N ALA A 61 5.49 -7.68 3.65
CA ALA A 61 5.12 -7.44 5.04
C ALA A 61 5.16 -5.95 5.44
N LEU A 62 6.02 -5.15 4.80
CA LEU A 62 6.01 -3.69 4.95
C LEU A 62 4.76 -3.09 4.32
N LEU A 63 4.42 -3.49 3.10
CA LEU A 63 3.21 -3.00 2.41
C LEU A 63 1.95 -3.33 3.21
N ASP A 64 1.80 -4.58 3.67
CA ASP A 64 0.67 -5.05 4.47
C ASP A 64 0.45 -4.23 5.76
N GLU A 65 1.51 -3.80 6.46
CA GLU A 65 1.36 -2.95 7.65
C GLU A 65 0.73 -1.58 7.32
N HIS A 66 1.21 -0.95 6.25
CA HIS A 66 0.69 0.37 5.85
C HIS A 66 -0.72 0.27 5.25
N GLU A 67 -1.00 -0.82 4.52
CA GLU A 67 -2.33 -1.13 4.01
C GLU A 67 -3.33 -1.34 5.15
N ARG A 68 -2.96 -2.04 6.23
CA ARG A 68 -3.82 -2.21 7.42
C ARG A 68 -4.15 -0.89 8.11
N LEU A 69 -3.19 0.04 8.18
CA LEU A 69 -3.43 1.37 8.74
C LEU A 69 -4.50 2.11 7.91
N LEU A 70 -4.33 2.15 6.58
CA LEU A 70 -5.32 2.76 5.68
C LEU A 70 -6.69 2.07 5.78
N GLN A 71 -6.71 0.74 5.85
CA GLN A 71 -7.94 -0.02 6.07
C GLN A 71 -8.62 0.37 7.39
N GLY A 72 -7.86 0.59 8.45
CA GLY A 72 -8.35 1.10 9.72
C GLY A 72 -9.05 2.45 9.58
N GLU A 73 -8.41 3.39 8.87
CA GLU A 73 -8.97 4.72 8.60
C GLU A 73 -10.25 4.67 7.77
N LEU A 74 -10.33 3.82 6.75
CA LEU A 74 -11.54 3.68 5.93
C LEU A 74 -12.74 3.12 6.70
N LEU A 75 -12.47 2.22 7.66
CA LEU A 75 -13.52 1.55 8.44
C LEU A 75 -13.97 2.39 9.65
N ARG A 76 -13.04 3.10 10.30
CA ARG A 76 -13.27 3.73 11.62
C ARG A 76 -12.69 5.14 11.76
N GLY A 77 -11.98 5.64 10.76
CA GLY A 77 -11.40 6.97 10.77
C GLY A 77 -12.46 8.07 10.63
N ALA A 78 -11.98 9.31 10.63
CA ALA A 78 -12.83 10.49 10.43
C ALA A 78 -13.20 10.68 8.94
N PRO A 79 -14.36 11.29 8.64
CA PRO A 79 -14.64 11.75 7.28
C PRO A 79 -13.60 12.78 6.80
N PRO A 80 -13.31 12.87 5.49
CA PRO A 80 -14.00 12.15 4.42
C PRO A 80 -13.45 10.74 4.15
N LEU A 81 -12.31 10.33 4.70
CA LEU A 81 -11.74 9.01 4.43
C LEU A 81 -12.55 7.88 5.10
N GLY A 82 -12.89 8.08 6.37
CA GLY A 82 -13.77 7.19 7.13
C GLY A 82 -15.26 7.39 6.81
N PRO A 83 -16.16 6.77 7.59
CA PRO A 83 -17.60 6.92 7.44
C PRO A 83 -18.10 8.36 7.72
N GLY A 84 -19.24 8.73 7.15
CA GLY A 84 -19.95 9.99 7.47
C GLY A 84 -19.90 11.08 6.40
N ALA A 85 -19.13 10.90 5.32
CA ALA A 85 -19.13 11.78 4.15
C ALA A 85 -19.89 11.15 2.95
N PRO A 86 -20.34 11.95 1.97
CA PRO A 86 -20.93 11.46 0.73
C PRO A 86 -19.97 10.53 -0.06
N PRO A 87 -20.48 9.56 -0.85
CA PRO A 87 -19.65 8.58 -1.54
C PRO A 87 -18.55 9.18 -2.43
N HIS A 88 -18.83 10.29 -3.11
CA HIS A 88 -17.88 10.97 -3.97
C HIS A 88 -16.68 11.55 -3.20
N GLU A 89 -16.92 12.15 -2.02
CA GLU A 89 -15.86 12.67 -1.16
C GLU A 89 -15.02 11.54 -0.57
N ARG A 90 -15.68 10.45 -0.16
CA ARG A 90 -15.00 9.25 0.37
C ARG A 90 -14.11 8.61 -0.68
N LEU A 91 -14.60 8.49 -1.92
CA LEU A 91 -13.83 7.92 -3.02
C LEU A 91 -12.63 8.81 -3.37
N ALA A 92 -12.81 10.13 -3.43
CA ALA A 92 -11.72 11.08 -3.65
C ALA A 92 -10.66 11.01 -2.54
N ALA A 93 -11.09 10.98 -1.28
CA ALA A 93 -10.19 10.85 -0.13
C ALA A 93 -9.41 9.53 -0.16
N PHE A 94 -10.08 8.42 -0.48
CA PHE A 94 -9.44 7.12 -0.63
C PHE A 94 -8.39 7.12 -1.75
N LEU A 95 -8.72 7.61 -2.95
CA LEU A 95 -7.76 7.67 -4.05
C LEU A 95 -6.57 8.58 -3.73
N SER A 96 -6.79 9.70 -3.03
CA SER A 96 -5.71 10.56 -2.55
C SER A 96 -4.80 9.85 -1.55
N ALA A 97 -5.37 9.14 -0.58
CA ALA A 97 -4.61 8.37 0.40
C ALA A 97 -3.81 7.22 -0.23
N MET A 98 -4.34 6.61 -1.29
CA MET A 98 -3.61 5.62 -2.09
C MET A 98 -2.41 6.23 -2.83
N VAL A 99 -2.55 7.44 -3.37
CA VAL A 99 -1.39 8.16 -3.96
C VAL A 99 -0.34 8.46 -2.90
N ASP A 100 -0.74 8.87 -1.69
CA ASP A 100 0.20 9.07 -0.57
C ASP A 100 0.92 7.78 -0.17
N LEU A 101 0.20 6.65 -0.18
CA LEU A 101 0.79 5.33 0.06
C LEU A 101 1.81 4.96 -1.03
N LEU A 102 1.47 5.19 -2.31
CA LEU A 102 2.37 4.94 -3.43
C LEU A 102 3.61 5.84 -3.38
N ASP A 103 3.45 7.12 -3.08
CA ASP A 103 4.59 8.05 -3.00
C ASP A 103 5.57 7.62 -1.91
N ARG A 104 5.04 7.24 -0.73
CA ARG A 104 5.85 6.74 0.39
C ARG A 104 6.53 5.40 0.13
N HIS A 105 5.94 4.52 -0.68
CA HIS A 105 6.36 3.11 -0.75
C HIS A 105 6.66 2.59 -2.16
N SER A 106 6.66 3.45 -3.17
CA SER A 106 6.91 3.06 -4.57
C SER A 106 8.25 2.32 -4.76
N HIS A 107 9.26 2.64 -3.95
CA HIS A 107 10.53 1.92 -3.90
C HIS A 107 10.39 0.49 -3.35
N LEU A 108 9.47 0.24 -2.41
CA LEU A 108 9.14 -1.11 -1.93
C LEU A 108 8.48 -1.97 -3.02
N ALA A 109 7.63 -1.34 -3.85
CA ALA A 109 6.97 -2.02 -4.96
C ALA A 109 7.96 -2.48 -6.05
N LEU A 110 9.09 -1.77 -6.22
CA LEU A 110 10.19 -2.19 -7.11
C LEU A 110 10.98 -3.39 -6.56
N GLY A 111 11.18 -3.44 -5.22
CA GLY A 111 11.90 -4.54 -4.56
C GLY A 111 11.11 -5.85 -4.45
N ALA A 112 9.79 -5.80 -4.61
CA ALA A 112 8.92 -6.99 -4.51
C ALA A 112 8.88 -7.87 -5.78
N GLU A 113 9.56 -7.48 -6.87
CA GLU A 113 9.30 -7.92 -8.25
C GLU A 113 7.79 -7.82 -8.59
N ALA A 114 7.43 -6.67 -9.16
CA ALA A 114 6.07 -6.33 -9.53
C ALA A 114 5.49 -7.31 -10.55
N GLY A 115 4.36 -7.91 -10.19
CA GLY A 115 3.56 -8.79 -11.03
C GLY A 115 2.20 -9.08 -10.37
N ALA A 116 1.42 -9.98 -10.96
CA ALA A 116 0.05 -10.34 -10.57
C ALA A 116 -0.17 -10.66 -9.07
N LYS A 117 0.91 -10.87 -8.30
CA LYS A 117 0.87 -11.03 -6.84
C LYS A 117 0.32 -9.81 -6.10
N ARG A 118 0.40 -8.58 -6.64
CA ARG A 118 -0.27 -7.40 -6.03
C ARG A 118 -1.78 -7.53 -5.96
N PHE A 119 -2.38 -8.27 -6.90
CA PHE A 119 -3.80 -8.59 -6.94
C PHE A 119 -4.15 -9.81 -6.08
N ALA A 120 -3.16 -10.54 -5.59
CA ALA A 120 -3.30 -11.76 -4.79
C ALA A 120 -3.12 -11.52 -3.28
N VAL A 121 -2.66 -10.34 -2.86
CA VAL A 121 -2.61 -9.96 -1.43
C VAL A 121 -3.97 -9.39 -1.02
N GLY A 122 -4.51 -9.82 0.12
CA GLY A 122 -5.88 -9.53 0.58
C GLY A 122 -6.29 -8.05 0.62
N ALA A 123 -5.32 -7.13 0.56
CA ALA A 123 -5.58 -5.70 0.48
C ALA A 123 -6.28 -5.28 -0.82
N TYR A 124 -5.92 -5.83 -1.99
CA TYR A 124 -6.60 -5.47 -3.25
C TYR A 124 -8.08 -5.84 -3.24
N GLY A 125 -8.41 -7.02 -2.74
CA GLY A 125 -9.80 -7.45 -2.56
C GLY A 125 -10.57 -6.50 -1.64
N PHE A 126 -9.95 -6.03 -0.57
CA PHE A 126 -10.54 -5.04 0.32
C PHE A 126 -10.72 -3.67 -0.35
N TRP A 127 -9.71 -3.16 -1.08
CA TRP A 127 -9.79 -1.91 -1.84
C TRP A 127 -10.91 -1.95 -2.87
N ARG A 128 -10.99 -3.03 -3.64
CA ARG A 128 -12.05 -3.25 -4.62
C ARG A 128 -13.43 -3.28 -3.97
N ALA A 129 -13.58 -3.99 -2.85
CA ALA A 129 -14.83 -4.03 -2.11
C ALA A 129 -15.24 -2.65 -1.58
N HIS A 130 -14.27 -1.85 -1.12
CA HIS A 130 -14.51 -0.48 -0.65
C HIS A 130 -14.99 0.42 -1.79
N VAL A 131 -14.28 0.44 -2.93
CA VAL A 131 -14.67 1.23 -4.12
C VAL A 131 -16.05 0.80 -4.63
N LEU A 132 -16.28 -0.52 -4.75
CA LEU A 132 -17.57 -1.05 -5.18
C LEU A 132 -18.72 -0.63 -4.25
N ALA A 133 -18.48 -0.62 -2.93
CA ALA A 133 -19.49 -0.15 -1.97
C ALA A 133 -19.82 1.33 -2.16
N LEU A 134 -18.82 2.18 -2.39
CA LEU A 134 -19.03 3.61 -2.65
C LEU A 134 -19.76 3.86 -3.98
N LEU A 135 -19.38 3.17 -5.05
CA LEU A 135 -20.05 3.28 -6.37
C LEU A 135 -21.53 2.85 -6.27
N ARG A 136 -21.82 1.75 -5.55
CA ARG A 136 -23.20 1.32 -5.30
C ARG A 136 -23.98 2.34 -4.46
N GLN A 137 -23.36 2.94 -3.45
CA GLN A 137 -23.99 3.98 -2.64
C GLN A 137 -24.29 5.26 -3.45
N ALA A 138 -23.46 5.57 -4.44
CA ALA A 138 -23.69 6.67 -5.36
C ALA A 138 -24.77 6.39 -6.42
N GLY A 139 -25.21 5.14 -6.57
CA GLY A 139 -26.13 4.75 -7.63
C GLY A 139 -25.49 4.67 -9.02
N THR A 140 -24.16 4.54 -9.09
CA THR A 140 -23.42 4.47 -10.36
C THR A 140 -23.86 3.26 -11.18
N PRO A 141 -24.14 3.41 -12.49
CA PRO A 141 -24.40 2.28 -13.39
C PRO A 141 -23.18 1.34 -13.52
N ASP A 142 -23.43 0.03 -13.54
CA ASP A 142 -22.39 -1.02 -13.67
C ASP A 142 -21.16 -0.83 -12.74
N PRO A 143 -21.40 -0.75 -11.41
CA PRO A 143 -20.33 -0.44 -10.47
C PRO A 143 -19.29 -1.57 -10.37
N GLU A 144 -19.64 -2.81 -10.73
CA GLU A 144 -18.73 -3.94 -10.78
C GLU A 144 -17.66 -3.79 -11.86
N ALA A 145 -18.02 -3.34 -13.05
CA ALA A 145 -17.05 -3.07 -14.12
C ALA A 145 -16.20 -1.83 -13.80
N LEU A 146 -16.79 -0.81 -13.18
CA LEU A 146 -16.09 0.44 -12.86
C LEU A 146 -15.09 0.31 -11.71
N ALA A 147 -15.30 -0.59 -10.74
CA ALA A 147 -14.44 -0.70 -9.57
C ALA A 147 -12.96 -0.92 -9.94
N ASP A 148 -12.69 -1.84 -10.87
CA ASP A 148 -11.32 -2.13 -11.31
C ASP A 148 -10.75 -0.99 -12.18
N ILE A 149 -11.59 -0.31 -12.97
CA ILE A 149 -11.19 0.85 -13.79
C ILE A 149 -10.79 2.03 -12.90
N VAL A 150 -11.53 2.30 -11.82
CA VAL A 150 -11.22 3.37 -10.86
C VAL A 150 -9.91 3.10 -10.11
N LEU A 151 -9.58 1.83 -9.87
CA LEU A 151 -8.33 1.43 -9.23
C LEU A 151 -7.14 1.37 -10.20
N ALA A 152 -7.37 1.15 -11.50
CA ALA A 152 -6.30 0.98 -12.50
C ALA A 152 -5.24 2.09 -12.52
N PRO A 153 -5.59 3.39 -12.38
CA PRO A 153 -4.59 4.47 -12.31
C PRO A 153 -3.60 4.37 -11.16
N LEU A 154 -3.93 3.61 -10.10
CA LEU A 154 -3.08 3.39 -8.92
C LEU A 154 -2.06 2.26 -9.10
N ALA A 155 -1.95 1.68 -10.29
CA ALA A 155 -0.87 0.76 -10.60
C ALA A 155 0.50 1.43 -10.38
N SER A 156 1.38 0.82 -9.59
CA SER A 156 2.69 1.39 -9.24
C SER A 156 3.53 1.75 -10.46
N GLU A 157 3.47 0.96 -11.53
CA GLU A 157 4.18 1.22 -12.79
C GLU A 157 3.65 2.49 -13.48
N HIS A 158 2.33 2.67 -13.47
CA HIS A 158 1.70 3.87 -14.02
C HIS A 158 2.04 5.11 -13.18
N PHE A 159 1.96 5.00 -11.85
CA PHE A 159 2.38 6.06 -10.94
C PHE A 159 3.85 6.45 -11.17
N LEU A 160 4.76 5.47 -11.19
CA LEU A 160 6.18 5.71 -11.44
C LEU A 160 6.44 6.33 -12.81
N HIS A 161 5.71 5.91 -13.85
CA HIS A 161 5.78 6.52 -15.18
C HIS A 161 5.37 8.00 -15.15
N GLN A 162 4.25 8.33 -14.50
CA GLN A 162 3.82 9.73 -14.32
C GLN A 162 4.84 10.57 -13.55
N ARG A 163 5.43 9.99 -12.49
CA ARG A 163 6.49 10.64 -11.70
C ARG A 163 7.74 10.91 -12.54
N ALA A 164 8.17 9.96 -13.38
CA ALA A 164 9.32 10.13 -14.28
C ALA A 164 9.09 11.24 -15.33
N GLN A 165 7.84 11.51 -15.69
CA GLN A 165 7.45 12.61 -16.57
C GLN A 165 7.29 13.96 -15.85
N GLY A 166 7.59 14.04 -14.55
CA GLY A 166 7.49 15.27 -13.76
C GLY A 166 6.07 15.61 -13.31
N VAL A 167 5.12 14.69 -13.39
CA VAL A 167 3.78 14.90 -12.84
C VAL A 167 3.85 14.81 -11.31
N THR A 168 3.46 15.89 -10.62
CA THR A 168 3.48 15.94 -9.15
C THR A 168 2.34 15.10 -8.55
N THR A 169 2.52 14.64 -7.31
CA THR A 169 1.52 13.89 -6.55
C THR A 169 0.24 14.69 -6.39
N ASP A 170 0.35 16.00 -6.15
CA ASP A 170 -0.81 16.90 -6.09
C ASP A 170 -1.61 16.94 -7.40
N ARG A 171 -0.92 16.94 -8.55
CA ARG A 171 -1.60 16.88 -9.86
C ARG A 171 -2.29 15.54 -10.08
N ILE A 172 -1.67 14.43 -9.66
CA ILE A 172 -2.26 13.08 -9.73
C ILE A 172 -3.51 13.02 -8.84
N LYS A 173 -3.40 13.46 -7.57
CA LYS A 173 -4.52 13.53 -6.62
C LYS A 173 -5.67 14.37 -7.13
N ALA A 174 -5.38 15.54 -7.70
CA ALA A 174 -6.41 16.41 -8.27
C ALA A 174 -7.12 15.75 -9.47
N ALA A 175 -6.40 15.01 -10.32
CA ALA A 175 -7.00 14.27 -11.42
C ALA A 175 -7.89 13.12 -10.93
N LEU A 176 -7.44 12.35 -9.94
CA LEU A 176 -8.21 11.26 -9.34
C LEU A 176 -9.43 11.76 -8.55
N THR A 177 -9.32 12.92 -7.91
CA THR A 177 -10.45 13.58 -7.25
C THR A 177 -11.54 13.91 -8.27
N ARG A 178 -11.18 14.51 -9.42
CA ARG A 178 -12.13 14.76 -10.50
C ARG A 178 -12.74 13.47 -11.04
N LEU A 179 -11.93 12.42 -11.23
CA LEU A 179 -12.43 11.11 -11.66
C LEU A 179 -13.46 10.56 -10.66
N ALA A 180 -13.17 10.61 -9.36
CA ALA A 180 -14.08 10.16 -8.30
C ALA A 180 -15.42 10.89 -8.37
N HIS A 181 -15.42 12.22 -8.48
CA HIS A 181 -16.65 12.99 -8.61
C HIS A 181 -17.46 12.61 -9.86
N VAL A 182 -16.81 12.40 -11.00
CA VAL A 182 -17.51 12.04 -12.26
C VAL A 182 -18.10 10.63 -12.19
N THR A 183 -17.42 9.67 -11.56
CA THR A 183 -17.90 8.28 -11.48
C THR A 183 -18.98 8.06 -10.43
N THR A 184 -19.23 9.06 -9.57
CA THR A 184 -20.21 9.01 -8.47
C THR A 184 -21.24 10.14 -8.53
N ALA A 185 -21.28 10.89 -9.63
CA ALA A 185 -22.32 11.84 -9.96
C ALA A 185 -23.49 11.12 -10.65
#